data_AF-A0A556RGK5-F1
#
_entry.id   AF-A0A556RGK5-F1
#
_cell.length_a   1.000
_cell.length_b   1.000
_cell.length_c   1.000
_cell.angle_alpha   90.00
_cell.angle_beta   90.00
_cell.angle_gamma   90.00
#
_symmetry.space_group_name_H-M   'P 1'
#
loop_
_entity.id
_entity.type
_entity.pdbx_description
1 polymer ?
#
loop_
_entity_poly.entity_id
_entity_poly.type
_entity_poly.pdbx_seq_one_letter_code
_entity_poly.pdbx_strand_id
1 'polypeptide(L)'
;MTGRIESYRNESYWETLQYDAAANLLDRRCGEEESNQNLIRFNQQLSFRGLKYSYDEHGRTRSKQTASGTQYYHYDAEHYLIELCIEELERSHR
;
A
#
# COMPACT_ATOMS: atom_id res chain seq x y z
N MET A 1 -20.42 -16.01 6.77
CA MET A 1 -19.58 -15.00 7.42
C MET A 1 -18.14 -15.25 7.03
N THR A 2 -17.39 -14.22 6.60
CA THR A 2 -16.04 -14.36 6.04
C THR A 2 -14.93 -14.42 7.10
N GLY A 3 -15.25 -14.13 8.37
CA GLY A 3 -14.27 -14.04 9.45
C GLY A 3 -13.36 -12.80 9.38
N ARG A 4 -13.65 -11.86 8.48
CA ARG A 4 -12.86 -10.64 8.26
C ARG A 4 -13.40 -9.47 9.07
N ILE A 5 -12.53 -8.50 9.34
CA ILE A 5 -12.91 -7.24 9.96
C ILE A 5 -13.67 -6.41 8.93
N GLU A 6 -14.97 -6.24 9.11
CA GLU A 6 -15.83 -5.49 8.17
C GLU A 6 -16.08 -4.06 8.64
N SER A 7 -15.89 -3.77 9.92
CA SER A 7 -15.91 -2.40 10.44
C SER A 7 -15.10 -2.26 11.71
N TYR A 8 -14.65 -1.05 11.99
CA TYR A 8 -14.01 -0.68 13.24
C TYR A 8 -14.58 0.66 13.71
N ARG A 9 -14.82 0.77 15.02
CA ARG A 9 -15.33 2.00 15.65
C ARG A 9 -14.65 2.22 16.99
N ASN A 10 -14.20 3.45 17.22
CA ASN A 10 -13.83 3.98 18.53
C ASN A 10 -14.63 5.26 18.81
N GLU A 11 -14.31 5.98 19.90
CA GLU A 11 -15.05 7.17 20.34
C GLU A 11 -15.10 8.30 19.29
N SER A 12 -14.07 8.42 18.45
CA SER A 12 -13.89 9.52 17.49
C SER A 12 -13.85 9.06 16.02
N TYR A 13 -13.85 7.76 15.76
CA TYR A 13 -13.61 7.19 14.44
C TYR A 13 -14.51 6.00 14.17
N TRP A 14 -15.06 5.94 12.96
CA TRP A 14 -15.74 4.75 12.46
C TRP A 14 -15.39 4.56 10.97
N GLU A 15 -15.09 3.34 10.57
CA GLU A 15 -14.80 3.00 9.18
C GLU A 15 -15.38 1.61 8.87
N THR A 16 -15.86 1.45 7.64
CA THR A 16 -16.30 0.16 7.10
C THR A 16 -15.27 -0.30 6.06
N LEU A 17 -14.85 -1.55 6.15
CA LEU A 17 -13.87 -2.15 5.26
C LEU A 17 -14.60 -3.05 4.27
N GLN A 18 -14.26 -2.90 2.99
CA GLN A 18 -14.79 -3.74 1.91
C GLN A 18 -13.65 -4.54 1.31
N TYR A 19 -13.96 -5.74 0.82
CA TYR A 19 -12.99 -6.61 0.20
C TYR A 19 -13.51 -7.12 -1.13
N ASP A 20 -12.62 -7.35 -2.09
CA ASP A 20 -12.97 -8.10 -3.29
C ASP A 20 -13.05 -9.62 -3.01
N ALA A 21 -13.40 -10.39 -4.04
CA ALA A 21 -13.49 -11.85 -3.94
C ALA A 21 -12.14 -12.52 -3.60
N ALA A 22 -11.02 -11.88 -3.95
CA ALA A 22 -9.68 -12.34 -3.65
C ALA A 22 -9.16 -11.85 -2.28
N ALA A 23 -10.02 -11.20 -1.49
CA ALA A 23 -9.72 -10.66 -0.16
C ALA A 23 -8.85 -9.39 -0.11
N ASN A 24 -8.69 -8.69 -1.23
CA ASN A 24 -7.98 -7.41 -1.20
C ASN A 24 -8.87 -6.32 -0.61
N LEU A 25 -8.28 -5.46 0.23
CA LEU A 25 -8.99 -4.32 0.80
C LEU A 25 -9.33 -3.31 -0.29
N LEU A 26 -10.61 -3.02 -0.45
CA LEU A 26 -11.17 -2.01 -1.34
C LEU A 26 -11.30 -0.71 -0.57
N ASP A 27 -10.29 0.15 -0.64
CA ASP A 27 -10.32 1.49 -0.03
C ASP A 27 -11.31 2.40 -0.76
N ARG A 28 -12.59 2.30 -0.40
CA ARG A 28 -13.67 3.09 -0.98
C ARG A 28 -14.03 4.20 -0.02
N ARG A 29 -13.23 5.27 -0.04
CA ARG A 29 -13.52 6.50 0.71
C ARG A 29 -14.22 7.51 -0.18
N CYS A 30 -15.30 8.09 0.33
CA CYS A 30 -16.07 9.07 -0.41
C CYS A 30 -15.32 10.42 -0.38
N GLY A 31 -14.91 10.93 -1.55
CA GLY A 31 -14.31 12.27 -1.68
C GLY A 31 -12.78 12.33 -1.72
N GLU A 32 -12.07 11.21 -1.85
CA GLU A 32 -10.62 11.24 -2.11
C GLU A 32 -10.31 11.60 -3.57
N GLU A 33 -9.22 12.35 -3.79
CA GLU A 33 -8.74 12.70 -5.13
C GLU A 33 -8.48 11.44 -5.99
N GLU A 34 -8.79 11.50 -7.29
CA GLU A 34 -8.62 10.36 -8.20
C GLU A 34 -7.19 9.79 -8.23
N SER A 35 -6.20 10.63 -7.94
CA SER A 35 -4.78 10.27 -7.85
C SER A 35 -4.44 9.32 -6.69
N ASN A 36 -5.29 9.26 -5.66
CA ASN A 36 -5.10 8.43 -4.46
C ASN A 36 -5.94 7.15 -4.47
N GLN A 37 -6.62 6.86 -5.58
CA GLN A 37 -7.44 5.67 -5.71
C GLN A 37 -6.60 4.40 -5.50
N ASN A 38 -7.18 3.47 -4.75
CA ASN A 38 -6.63 2.15 -4.54
C ASN A 38 -6.63 1.37 -5.85
N LEU A 39 -5.44 1.00 -6.33
CA LEU A 39 -5.25 0.27 -7.57
C LEU A 39 -4.72 -1.12 -7.24
N ILE A 40 -5.51 -2.15 -7.57
CA ILE A 40 -5.11 -3.54 -7.41
C ILE A 40 -5.14 -4.20 -8.80
N ARG A 41 -4.06 -4.89 -9.17
CA ARG A 41 -3.99 -5.72 -10.38
C ARG A 41 -3.33 -7.04 -10.05
N PHE A 42 -3.87 -8.14 -10.58
CA PHE A 42 -3.32 -9.49 -10.34
C PHE A 42 -3.08 -9.78 -8.84
N ASN A 43 -3.98 -9.33 -7.97
CA ASN A 43 -3.85 -9.48 -6.51
C ASN A 43 -2.64 -8.73 -5.89
N GLN A 44 -2.11 -7.71 -6.58
CA GLN A 44 -1.04 -6.84 -6.11
C GLN A 44 -1.56 -5.41 -5.94
N GLN A 45 -1.29 -4.80 -4.78
CA GLN A 45 -1.70 -3.44 -4.47
C GLN A 45 -0.68 -2.44 -4.99
N LEU A 46 -0.97 -1.77 -6.11
CA LEU A 46 -0.07 -0.86 -6.80
C LEU A 46 -0.17 0.59 -6.29
N SER A 47 -1.35 0.98 -5.81
CA SER A 47 -1.61 2.29 -5.22
C SER A 47 -2.52 2.14 -4.02
N PHE A 48 -2.23 2.85 -2.93
CA PHE A 48 -3.07 2.89 -1.74
C PHE A 48 -2.81 4.16 -0.93
N ARG A 49 -3.82 5.02 -0.79
CA ARG A 49 -3.75 6.24 0.04
C ARG A 49 -2.51 7.10 -0.23
N GLY A 50 -2.18 7.30 -1.51
CA GLY A 50 -1.02 8.06 -1.96
C GLY A 50 0.33 7.32 -1.90
N LEU A 51 0.35 6.06 -1.46
CA LEU A 51 1.51 5.18 -1.54
C LEU A 51 1.49 4.43 -2.87
N LYS A 52 2.64 4.34 -3.54
CA LYS A 52 2.79 3.52 -4.75
C LYS A 52 3.73 2.37 -4.50
N TYR A 53 3.41 1.20 -5.02
CA TYR A 53 4.19 -0.02 -4.84
C TYR A 53 4.59 -0.61 -6.18
N SER A 54 5.77 -1.20 -6.20
CA SER A 54 6.18 -2.12 -7.26
C SER A 54 6.58 -3.46 -6.64
N TYR A 55 6.42 -4.52 -7.42
CA TYR A 55 6.72 -5.87 -7.00
C TYR A 55 7.76 -6.49 -7.94
N ASP A 56 8.56 -7.41 -7.41
CA ASP A 56 9.45 -8.23 -8.21
C ASP A 56 8.72 -9.45 -8.82
N GLU A 57 9.45 -10.30 -9.54
CA GLU A 57 8.92 -11.50 -10.18
C GLU A 57 8.31 -12.52 -9.20
N HIS A 58 8.72 -12.48 -7.93
CA HIS A 58 8.21 -13.34 -6.86
C HIS A 58 7.00 -12.70 -6.15
N GLY A 59 6.57 -11.51 -6.55
CA GLY A 59 5.46 -10.79 -5.93
C GLY A 59 5.82 -10.12 -4.59
N ARG A 60 7.11 -9.97 -4.28
CA ARG A 60 7.57 -9.24 -3.08
C ARG A 60 7.71 -7.78 -3.41
N THR A 61 7.49 -6.90 -2.43
CA THR A 61 7.62 -5.45 -2.62
C THR A 61 9.06 -5.12 -3.02
N ARG A 62 9.26 -4.58 -4.21
CA ARG A 62 10.56 -4.12 -4.73
C ARG A 62 10.79 -2.65 -4.39
N SER A 63 9.76 -1.82 -4.53
CA SER A 63 9.82 -0.43 -4.10
C SER A 63 8.51 0.08 -3.53
N LYS A 64 8.62 1.07 -2.65
CA LYS A 64 7.51 1.79 -2.05
C LYS A 64 7.77 3.29 -2.13
N GLN A 65 6.99 3.99 -2.93
CA GLN A 65 7.02 5.44 -3.02
C GLN A 65 6.06 6.04 -1.99
N THR A 66 6.56 7.03 -1.27
CA THR A 66 5.85 7.81 -0.27
C THR A 66 5.98 9.30 -0.60
N ALA A 67 5.23 10.16 0.09
CA ALA A 67 5.39 11.61 -0.05
C ALA A 67 6.77 12.12 0.39
N SER A 68 7.51 11.36 1.21
CA SER A 68 8.85 11.71 1.70
C SER A 68 10.00 11.14 0.87
N GLY A 69 9.72 10.30 -0.12
CA GLY A 69 10.77 9.60 -0.87
C GLY A 69 10.42 8.18 -1.25
N THR A 70 11.40 7.45 -1.78
CA THR A 70 11.25 6.08 -2.27
C THR A 70 12.10 5.13 -1.47
N GLN A 71 11.51 4.01 -1.06
CA GLN A 71 12.19 2.90 -0.42
C GLN A 71 12.37 1.77 -1.43
N TYR A 72 13.57 1.20 -1.50
CA TYR A 72 13.90 0.05 -2.34
C TYR A 72 14.30 -1.13 -1.46
N TYR A 73 13.73 -2.29 -1.76
CA TYR A 73 13.86 -3.51 -0.98
C TYR A 73 14.61 -4.55 -1.81
N HIS A 74 15.75 -5.02 -1.31
CA HIS A 74 16.51 -6.10 -1.94
C HIS A 74 16.48 -7.35 -1.08
N TYR A 75 16.28 -8.47 -1.76
CA TYR A 75 16.16 -9.77 -1.12
C TYR A 75 17.25 -10.71 -1.63
N ASP A 76 17.66 -11.64 -0.78
CA ASP A 76 18.48 -12.76 -1.21
C ASP A 76 17.66 -13.81 -1.99
N ALA A 77 18.34 -14.89 -2.37
CA ALA A 77 17.76 -16.01 -3.12
C ALA A 77 16.73 -16.78 -2.29
N GLU A 78 16.89 -16.80 -0.95
CA GLU A 78 15.99 -17.42 0.01
C GLU A 78 14.79 -16.54 0.39
N HIS A 79 14.69 -15.37 -0.24
CA HIS A 79 13.65 -14.39 -0.06
C HIS A 79 13.63 -13.62 1.26
N TYR A 80 14.75 -13.57 1.97
CA TYR A 80 14.93 -12.67 3.10
C TYR A 80 15.30 -11.27 2.62
N LEU A 81 14.73 -10.26 3.28
CA LEU A 81 15.11 -8.87 3.07
C LEU A 81 16.52 -8.65 3.62
N ILE A 82 17.47 -8.32 2.75
CA ILE A 82 18.88 -8.12 3.11
C ILE A 82 19.30 -6.65 3.07
N GLU A 83 18.61 -5.81 2.30
CA GLU A 83 18.92 -4.39 2.20
C GLU A 83 17.65 -3.56 1.99
N LEU A 84 17.63 -2.40 2.65
CA LEU A 84 16.64 -1.35 2.49
C LEU A 84 17.36 -0.04 2.16
N CYS A 85 17.21 0.43 0.92
CA CYS A 85 17.74 1.73 0.49
C CYS A 85 16.62 2.77 0.51
N ILE A 86 16.86 3.92 1.14
CA ILE A 86 15.89 5.01 1.25
C ILE A 86 16.44 6.22 0.52
N GLU A 87 15.73 6.61 -0.54
CA GLU A 87 15.97 7.85 -1.26
C GLU A 87 14.96 8.88 -0.76
N GLU A 88 15.40 9.80 0.09
CA GLU A 88 14.55 10.89 0.56
C GLU A 88 14.35 11.92 -0.56
N LEU A 89 13.10 12.35 -0.74
CA LEU A 89 12.81 13.50 -1.58
C LEU A 89 13.22 14.73 -0.77
N GLU A 90 14.35 15.35 -1.13
CA GLU A 90 14.80 16.63 -0.60
C GLU A 90 13.61 17.61 -0.56
N ARG A 91 13.08 17.85 0.64
CA ARG A 91 12.09 18.90 0.84
C ARG A 91 12.84 20.20 0.67
N SER A 92 12.81 20.76 -0.54
CA SER A 92 13.23 22.14 -0.77
C SER A 92 12.40 23.03 0.16
N HIS A 93 12.98 23.39 1.30
CA HIS A 93 12.46 24.42 2.17
C HIS A 93 12.46 25.71 1.34
N ARG A 94 11.30 26.09 0.84
CA ARG A 94 11.07 27.36 0.15
C ARG A 94 10.36 28.33 1.08
#